data_AF-A0A819L5F6-F1
#
_entry.id   AF-A0A819L5F6-F1
#
_cell.length_a   1.000
_cell.length_b   1.000
_cell.length_c   1.000
_cell.angle_alpha   90.00
_cell.angle_beta   90.00
_cell.angle_gamma   90.00
#
_symmetry.space_group_name_H-M   'P 1'
#
loop_
_entity.id
_entity.type
_entity.pdbx_description
1 polymer ?
#
loop_
_entity_poly.entity_id
_entity_poly.type
_entity_poly.pdbx_seq_one_letter_code
_entity_poly.pdbx_strand_id
1 'polypeptide(L)'
;MVLGGLFTCVAQQVRINIEFTGDYKITHVHSKYKYEPEQLPSAKLNVKLHDLNAEEKRNLVFQLHVPKMDNNEQNVDMTSQQPMSLTQSSKEIQLFENQIIGNVIVMYIDSNTGRTITTEPVSFNLVRDLHPSDDLLHINHVLDIQRNRVGTTYALEQAMIEDDYRQSRAILKAQIDKIKASVSVQDPFCQKLIKDLEYHYPTERDYRSSQHNTYMSHTTERVAF
;
A
#
# COMPACT_ATOMS: atom_id res chain seq x y z
N MET A 1 -27.97 30.47 -4.03
CA MET A 1 -28.05 29.69 -5.28
C MET A 1 -26.62 29.41 -5.70
N VAL A 2 -26.07 28.27 -5.29
CA VAL A 2 -24.70 27.87 -5.66
C VAL A 2 -24.83 27.18 -7.01
N LEU A 3 -24.37 27.82 -8.09
CA LEU A 3 -24.23 27.14 -9.37
C LEU A 3 -23.29 25.96 -9.14
N GLY A 4 -23.83 24.74 -9.25
CA GLY A 4 -23.08 23.51 -9.04
C GLY A 4 -21.83 23.50 -9.90
N GLY A 5 -20.67 23.34 -9.26
CA GLY A 5 -19.39 23.23 -9.96
C GLY A 5 -19.49 22.10 -10.98
N LEU A 6 -19.27 22.43 -12.25
CA LEU A 6 -19.15 21.43 -13.31
C LEU A 6 -17.93 20.57 -12.97
N PHE A 7 -18.16 19.28 -12.69
CA PHE A 7 -17.08 18.31 -12.59
C PHE A 7 -16.37 18.26 -13.95
N THR A 8 -15.23 18.93 -14.07
CA THR A 8 -14.43 18.92 -15.29
C THR A 8 -13.63 17.62 -15.31
N CYS A 9 -13.97 16.69 -16.20
CA CYS A 9 -13.14 15.52 -16.48
C CYS A 9 -11.83 15.98 -17.14
N VAL A 10 -10.68 15.57 -16.59
CA VAL A 10 -9.35 15.98 -17.09
C VAL A 10 -8.61 14.84 -17.77
N ALA A 11 -8.91 13.58 -17.41
CA ALA A 11 -8.28 12.41 -18.00
C ALA A 11 -9.27 11.26 -18.08
N GLN A 12 -9.36 10.63 -19.25
CA GLN A 12 -10.23 9.49 -19.51
C GLN A 12 -9.41 8.20 -19.66
N GLN A 13 -10.05 7.07 -19.35
CA GLN A 13 -9.46 5.72 -19.55
C GLN A 13 -8.05 5.58 -18.95
N VAL A 14 -7.85 6.10 -17.74
CA VAL A 14 -6.53 6.12 -17.10
C VAL A 14 -6.05 4.68 -16.83
N ARG A 15 -4.85 4.36 -17.27
CA ARG A 15 -4.18 3.07 -17.08
C ARG A 15 -2.83 3.29 -16.42
N ILE A 16 -2.51 2.49 -15.41
CA ILE A 16 -1.23 2.54 -14.72
C ILE A 16 -0.52 1.22 -14.96
N ASN A 17 0.63 1.27 -15.62
CA ASN A 17 1.50 0.13 -15.87
C ASN A 17 2.66 0.15 -14.88
N ILE A 18 2.78 -0.91 -14.10
CA ILE A 18 3.89 -1.13 -13.18
C ILE A 18 4.64 -2.36 -13.66
N GLU A 19 5.95 -2.24 -13.77
CA GLU A 19 6.84 -3.34 -14.14
C GLU A 19 8.06 -3.35 -13.22
N PHE A 20 8.29 -4.48 -12.56
CA PHE A 20 9.48 -4.74 -11.76
C PHE A 20 10.46 -5.63 -12.53
N THR A 21 11.75 -5.41 -12.29
CA THR A 21 12.85 -6.20 -12.86
C THR A 21 13.27 -7.30 -11.87
N GLY A 22 14.00 -8.33 -12.33
CA GLY A 22 14.51 -9.40 -11.45
C GLY A 22 13.41 -10.22 -10.74
N ASP A 23 13.66 -10.57 -9.47
CA ASP A 23 12.76 -11.42 -8.66
C ASP A 23 11.76 -10.63 -7.80
N TYR A 24 11.65 -9.32 -8.01
CA TYR A 24 10.71 -8.46 -7.30
C TYR A 24 9.29 -8.69 -7.83
N LYS A 25 8.33 -8.92 -6.92
CA LYS A 25 6.95 -9.25 -7.30
C LYS A 25 5.95 -8.50 -6.43
N ILE A 26 4.89 -7.98 -7.03
CA ILE A 26 3.74 -7.44 -6.31
C ILE A 26 2.96 -8.61 -5.73
N THR A 27 2.77 -8.65 -4.42
CA THR A 27 2.05 -9.73 -3.73
C THR A 27 0.60 -9.38 -3.45
N HIS A 28 0.32 -8.10 -3.19
CA HIS A 28 -1.03 -7.61 -2.91
C HIS A 28 -1.23 -6.22 -3.50
N VAL A 29 -2.44 -5.95 -3.94
CA VAL A 29 -2.89 -4.63 -4.41
C VAL A 29 -4.06 -4.21 -3.53
N HIS A 30 -3.92 -3.10 -2.82
CA HIS A 30 -4.93 -2.54 -1.94
C HIS A 30 -5.65 -1.40 -2.66
N SER A 31 -6.52 -1.79 -3.58
CA SER A 31 -7.24 -0.89 -4.48
C SER A 31 -8.61 -1.46 -4.79
N LYS A 32 -9.62 -0.58 -4.93
CA LYS A 32 -10.95 -0.94 -5.45
C LYS A 32 -10.99 -1.02 -6.98
N TYR A 33 -9.95 -0.52 -7.64
CA TYR A 33 -9.89 -0.49 -9.10
C TYR A 33 -9.47 -1.84 -9.65
N LYS A 34 -10.03 -2.22 -10.79
CA LYS A 34 -9.68 -3.47 -11.48
C LYS A 34 -8.23 -3.42 -11.94
N TYR A 35 -7.56 -4.57 -11.87
CA TYR A 35 -6.17 -4.70 -12.30
C TYR A 35 -5.90 -6.05 -12.96
N GLU A 36 -4.88 -6.10 -13.81
CA GLU A 36 -4.44 -7.27 -14.54
C GLU A 36 -2.92 -7.49 -14.34
N PRO A 37 -2.44 -8.73 -14.09
CA PRO A 37 -3.24 -9.94 -13.86
C PRO A 37 -3.97 -9.87 -12.51
N GLU A 38 -5.16 -10.47 -12.43
CA GLU A 38 -5.89 -10.60 -11.17
C GLU A 38 -5.18 -11.55 -10.20
N GLN A 39 -4.44 -12.53 -10.75
CA GLN A 39 -3.64 -13.47 -9.98
C GLN A 39 -2.29 -12.85 -9.60
N LEU A 40 -2.03 -12.81 -8.29
CA LEU A 40 -0.77 -12.39 -7.69
C LEU A 40 -0.08 -13.61 -7.05
N PRO A 41 1.26 -13.63 -6.95
CA PRO A 41 2.20 -12.54 -7.18
C PRO A 41 2.59 -12.32 -8.64
N SER A 42 2.89 -11.07 -9.03
CA SER A 42 3.31 -10.72 -10.40
C SER A 42 4.37 -9.62 -10.45
N ALA A 43 5.29 -9.70 -11.42
CA ALA A 43 6.27 -8.63 -11.71
C ALA A 43 5.65 -7.47 -12.52
N LYS A 44 4.51 -7.70 -13.19
CA LYS A 44 3.80 -6.70 -13.99
C LYS A 44 2.39 -6.49 -13.47
N LEU A 45 1.92 -5.25 -13.46
CA LEU A 45 0.56 -4.91 -13.06
C LEU A 45 0.03 -3.76 -13.94
N ASN A 46 -1.13 -3.97 -14.56
CA ASN A 46 -1.90 -2.95 -15.25
C ASN A 46 -3.14 -2.62 -14.41
N VAL A 47 -3.22 -1.43 -13.84
CA VAL A 47 -4.40 -0.97 -13.10
C VAL A 47 -5.24 -0.10 -14.02
N LYS A 48 -6.51 -0.47 -14.20
CA LYS A 48 -7.48 0.29 -14.99
C LYS A 48 -8.28 1.17 -14.06
N LEU A 49 -8.09 2.47 -14.19
CA LEU A 49 -8.82 3.50 -13.46
C LEU A 49 -9.95 4.06 -14.33
N HIS A 50 -11.02 4.50 -13.69
CA HIS A 50 -12.06 5.30 -14.35
C HIS A 50 -11.54 6.70 -14.70
N ASP A 51 -12.36 7.48 -15.38
CA ASP A 51 -12.12 8.89 -15.65
C ASP A 51 -11.77 9.65 -14.37
N LEU A 52 -10.88 10.63 -14.48
CA LEU A 52 -10.37 11.45 -13.40
C LEU A 52 -10.89 12.87 -13.53
N ASN A 53 -11.46 13.42 -12.46
CA ASN A 53 -11.94 14.80 -12.44
C ASN A 53 -10.84 15.78 -12.00
N ALA A 54 -11.00 17.05 -12.38
CA ALA A 54 -10.22 18.15 -11.83
C ALA A 54 -10.34 18.12 -10.31
N GLU A 55 -9.19 18.15 -9.62
CA GLU A 55 -9.05 18.04 -8.16
C GLU A 55 -9.18 16.62 -7.55
N GLU A 56 -9.56 15.62 -8.33
CA GLU A 56 -9.60 14.24 -7.82
C GLU A 56 -8.20 13.67 -7.63
N LYS A 57 -7.94 13.10 -6.45
CA LYS A 57 -6.69 12.37 -6.15
C LYS A 57 -7.00 10.91 -5.88
N ARG A 58 -6.23 10.01 -6.50
CA ARG A 58 -6.33 8.57 -6.30
C ARG A 58 -5.02 8.02 -5.79
N ASN A 59 -5.10 7.23 -4.72
CA ASN A 59 -3.95 6.57 -4.12
C ASN A 59 -4.05 5.07 -4.36
N LEU A 60 -2.98 4.49 -4.89
CA LEU A 60 -2.83 3.05 -5.02
C LEU A 60 -1.74 2.60 -4.05
N VAL A 61 -2.04 1.55 -3.29
CA VAL A 61 -1.07 0.93 -2.39
C VAL A 61 -0.89 -0.52 -2.82
N PHE A 62 0.35 -0.96 -2.89
CA PHE A 62 0.71 -2.32 -3.22
C PHE A 62 1.77 -2.83 -2.23
N GLN A 63 1.78 -4.14 -2.04
CA GLN A 63 2.82 -4.83 -1.28
C GLN A 63 3.78 -5.48 -2.26
N LEU A 64 5.07 -5.34 -1.97
CA LEU A 64 6.15 -5.84 -2.80
C LEU A 64 6.89 -6.95 -2.04
N HIS A 65 7.05 -8.10 -2.68
CA HIS A 65 8.04 -9.10 -2.29
C HIS A 65 9.42 -8.65 -2.71
N VAL A 66 10.31 -8.51 -1.72
CA VAL A 66 11.71 -8.17 -1.91
C VAL A 66 12.53 -9.45 -1.69
N PRO A 67 13.24 -9.96 -2.71
CA PRO A 67 14.07 -11.15 -2.56
C PRO A 67 15.16 -10.91 -1.52
N LYS A 68 15.46 -11.94 -0.73
CA LYS A 68 16.62 -11.94 0.17
C LYS A 68 17.89 -11.84 -0.67
N MET A 69 18.87 -11.06 -0.20
CA MET A 69 20.20 -11.15 -0.78
C MET A 69 20.84 -12.42 -0.26
N ASP A 70 21.47 -13.18 -1.15
CA ASP A 70 22.46 -14.15 -0.72
C ASP A 70 23.57 -13.35 -0.05
N ASN A 71 23.54 -13.30 1.29
CA ASN A 71 24.70 -12.91 2.05
C ASN A 71 25.75 -13.93 1.67
N ASN A 72 26.66 -13.54 0.79
CA ASN A 72 27.86 -14.31 0.49
C ASN A 72 28.79 -14.19 1.71
N GLU A 73 28.28 -14.58 2.88
CA GLU A 73 29.06 -14.98 4.04
C GLU A 73 29.76 -16.26 3.63
N GLN A 74 30.79 -16.10 2.78
CA GLN A 74 31.84 -17.07 2.68
C GLN A 74 32.37 -17.21 4.10
N ASN A 75 31.91 -18.27 4.78
CA ASN A 75 32.62 -18.88 5.89
C ASN A 75 34.02 -19.15 5.36
N VAL A 76 34.92 -18.19 5.58
CA VAL A 76 36.34 -18.41 5.42
C VAL A 76 36.69 -19.39 6.53
N ASP A 77 36.56 -20.68 6.23
CA ASP A 77 37.00 -21.76 7.11
C ASP A 77 38.43 -21.44 7.54
N MET A 78 38.59 -21.11 8.82
CA MET A 78 39.88 -20.84 9.46
C MET A 78 40.68 -22.15 9.63
N THR A 79 40.97 -22.84 8.53
CA THR A 79 41.75 -24.07 8.55
C THR A 79 42.96 -23.94 7.64
N SER A 80 43.97 -23.17 8.06
CA SER A 80 45.38 -23.52 7.90
C SER A 80 46.29 -22.46 8.51
N GLN A 81 47.08 -22.90 9.50
CA GLN A 81 48.16 -22.16 10.10
C GLN A 81 49.26 -21.92 9.04
N GLN A 82 49.35 -20.71 8.50
CA GLN A 82 50.56 -20.20 7.87
C GLN A 82 50.93 -18.83 8.45
N PRO A 83 52.22 -18.57 8.74
CA PRO A 83 52.67 -17.35 9.38
C PRO A 83 52.53 -16.11 8.47
N MET A 84 52.09 -15.02 9.12
CA MET A 84 51.58 -13.77 8.57
C MET A 84 52.58 -12.96 7.72
N SER A 85 52.14 -12.54 6.52
CA SER A 85 52.54 -11.26 5.94
C SER A 85 51.44 -10.22 6.21
N LEU A 86 51.79 -9.16 6.94
CA LEU A 86 50.90 -8.05 7.29
C LEU A 86 50.69 -7.15 6.05
N THR A 87 49.74 -7.51 5.20
CA THR A 87 49.11 -6.55 4.27
C THR A 87 47.66 -6.42 4.68
N GLN A 88 47.38 -5.41 5.52
CA GLN A 88 46.03 -4.97 5.83
C GLN A 88 45.39 -4.46 4.54
N SER A 89 44.73 -5.36 3.81
CA SER A 89 43.76 -4.98 2.79
C SER A 89 42.57 -4.38 3.53
N SER A 90 42.48 -3.05 3.50
CA SER A 90 41.31 -2.31 3.94
C SER A 90 40.10 -2.87 3.18
N LYS A 91 39.22 -3.59 3.91
CA LYS A 91 37.92 -4.02 3.41
C LYS A 91 37.17 -2.77 2.98
N GLU A 92 37.17 -2.53 1.68
CA GLU A 92 36.37 -1.51 1.04
C GLU A 92 34.92 -1.83 1.35
N ILE A 93 34.27 -0.95 2.12
CA ILE A 93 32.85 -1.06 2.44
C ILE A 93 32.13 -0.92 1.10
N GLN A 94 31.65 -2.03 0.55
CA GLN A 94 30.80 -2.01 -0.63
C GLN A 94 29.49 -1.32 -0.23
N LEU A 95 29.41 -0.01 -0.50
CA LEU A 95 28.17 0.71 -0.51
C LEU A 95 27.26 0.03 -1.53
N PHE A 96 26.14 -0.54 -1.08
CA PHE A 96 25.16 -1.10 -1.98
C PHE A 96 24.57 0.05 -2.81
N GLU A 97 24.84 0.03 -4.11
CA GLU A 97 24.36 1.06 -5.03
C GLU A 97 22.84 1.11 -5.07
N ASN A 98 22.28 2.30 -5.29
CA ASN A 98 20.86 2.50 -5.52
C ASN A 98 20.41 1.67 -6.73
N GLN A 99 19.68 0.59 -6.47
CA GLN A 99 19.23 -0.32 -7.53
C GLN A 99 17.85 0.13 -8.04
N ILE A 100 17.73 0.37 -9.34
CA ILE A 100 16.41 0.51 -9.99
C ILE A 100 15.77 -0.87 -10.06
N ILE A 101 14.67 -1.06 -9.34
CA ILE A 101 13.98 -2.35 -9.24
C ILE A 101 12.73 -2.43 -10.11
N GLY A 102 12.31 -1.31 -10.71
CA GLY A 102 11.14 -1.25 -11.56
C GLY A 102 10.77 0.16 -11.99
N ASN A 103 9.66 0.29 -12.69
CA ASN A 103 9.11 1.56 -13.14
C ASN A 103 7.58 1.56 -13.11
N VAL A 104 7.01 2.77 -13.03
CA VAL A 104 5.59 3.02 -13.25
C VAL A 104 5.40 4.01 -14.40
N ILE A 105 4.42 3.72 -15.26
CA ILE A 105 4.03 4.53 -16.41
C ILE A 105 2.52 4.76 -16.33
N VAL A 106 2.08 5.99 -16.54
CA VAL A 106 0.66 6.34 -16.62
C VAL A 106 0.29 6.64 -18.06
N MET A 107 -0.80 6.05 -18.52
CA MET A 107 -1.39 6.30 -19.83
C MET A 107 -2.81 6.79 -19.66
N TYR A 108 -3.23 7.81 -20.41
CA TYR A 108 -4.60 8.31 -20.36
C TYR A 108 -4.98 9.02 -21.67
N ILE A 109 -6.26 9.26 -21.86
CA ILE A 109 -6.77 10.12 -22.94
C ILE A 109 -7.06 11.49 -22.36
N ASP A 110 -6.38 12.52 -22.85
CA ASP A 110 -6.62 13.90 -22.45
C ASP A 110 -8.02 14.35 -22.91
N SER A 111 -8.85 14.82 -21.98
CA SER A 111 -10.26 15.11 -22.26
C SER A 111 -10.47 16.33 -23.16
N ASN A 112 -9.50 17.24 -23.25
CA ASN A 112 -9.59 18.44 -24.07
C ASN A 112 -9.18 18.16 -25.53
N THR A 113 -8.17 17.31 -25.71
CA THR A 113 -7.56 17.07 -27.03
C THR A 113 -7.94 15.72 -27.64
N GLY A 114 -8.48 14.79 -26.84
CA GLY A 114 -8.77 13.41 -27.24
C GLY A 114 -7.52 12.57 -27.54
N ARG A 115 -6.32 13.08 -27.24
CA ARG A 115 -5.06 12.38 -27.52
C ARG A 115 -4.68 11.46 -26.37
N THR A 116 -4.12 10.31 -26.72
CA THR A 116 -3.47 9.43 -25.73
C THR A 116 -2.14 10.05 -25.30
N ILE A 117 -1.99 10.27 -23.99
CA ILE A 117 -0.77 10.73 -23.35
C ILE A 117 -0.17 9.55 -22.56
N THR A 118 1.13 9.35 -22.71
CA THR A 118 1.93 8.42 -21.93
C THR A 118 2.97 9.24 -21.17
N THR A 119 3.06 9.06 -19.86
CA THR A 119 4.05 9.75 -19.05
C THR A 119 5.43 9.14 -19.22
N GLU A 120 6.47 9.91 -18.92
CA GLU A 120 7.80 9.34 -18.71
C GLU A 120 7.77 8.29 -17.59
N PRO A 121 8.55 7.20 -17.68
CA PRO A 121 8.64 6.20 -16.63
C PRO A 121 9.21 6.79 -15.33
N VAL A 122 8.55 6.52 -14.21
CA VAL A 122 9.06 6.86 -12.87
C VAL A 122 9.65 5.61 -12.24
N SER A 123 10.94 5.63 -11.94
CA SER A 123 11.67 4.48 -11.40
C SER A 123 11.42 4.25 -9.91
N PHE A 124 11.32 2.98 -9.52
CA PHE A 124 11.42 2.54 -8.15
C PHE A 124 12.89 2.26 -7.81
N ASN A 125 13.41 2.96 -6.82
CA ASN A 125 14.77 2.78 -6.33
C ASN A 125 14.74 2.03 -5.00
N LEU A 126 15.47 0.93 -4.92
CA LEU A 126 15.73 0.26 -3.66
C LEU A 126 17.07 0.75 -3.12
N VAL A 127 17.00 1.41 -1.97
CA VAL A 127 18.15 1.82 -1.18
C VAL A 127 18.36 0.77 -0.10
N ARG A 128 19.54 0.14 -0.08
CA ARG A 128 19.95 -0.77 1.00
C ARG A 128 21.16 -0.15 1.68
N ASP A 129 21.01 0.19 2.94
CA ASP A 129 22.11 0.76 3.72
C ASP A 129 22.44 -0.17 4.89
N LEU A 130 23.73 -0.39 5.12
CA LEU A 130 24.24 -1.10 6.30
C LEU A 130 24.02 -0.28 7.57
N HIS A 131 24.05 1.05 7.44
CA HIS A 131 23.83 2.01 8.51
C HIS A 131 22.74 2.99 8.07
N PRO A 132 21.47 2.54 7.99
CA PRO A 132 20.39 3.39 7.52
C PRO A 132 20.36 4.68 8.31
N SER A 133 20.36 5.81 7.61
CA SER A 133 20.20 7.12 8.25
C SER A 133 18.88 7.18 9.03
N ASP A 134 18.82 8.05 10.04
CA ASP A 134 17.59 8.28 10.82
C ASP A 134 16.39 8.63 9.91
N ASP A 135 16.64 9.25 8.76
CA ASP A 135 15.63 9.56 7.74
C ASP A 135 15.03 8.31 7.08
N LEU A 136 15.83 7.28 6.81
CA LEU A 136 15.35 6.00 6.27
C LEU A 136 14.57 5.19 7.31
N LEU A 137 14.85 5.42 8.59
CA LEU A 137 14.12 4.83 9.71
C LEU A 137 12.83 5.60 10.03
N HIS A 138 12.66 6.81 9.48
CA HIS A 138 11.47 7.60 9.71
C HIS A 138 10.25 6.93 9.08
N ILE A 139 9.24 6.65 9.91
CA ILE A 139 8.02 6.01 9.45
C ILE A 139 7.31 6.97 8.49
N ASN A 140 7.07 6.52 7.27
CA ASN A 140 6.34 7.29 6.28
C ASN A 140 4.88 7.49 6.74
N HIS A 141 4.58 8.67 7.27
CA HIS A 141 3.27 9.03 7.82
C HIS A 141 2.13 8.86 6.81
N VAL A 142 2.35 9.24 5.55
CA VAL A 142 1.34 9.10 4.48
C VAL A 142 1.03 7.63 4.23
N LEU A 143 2.06 6.79 4.18
CA LEU A 143 1.88 5.34 4.00
C LEU A 143 1.17 4.71 5.22
N ASP A 144 1.47 5.17 6.43
CA ASP A 144 0.81 4.71 7.66
C ASP A 144 -0.70 4.99 7.65
N ILE A 145 -1.11 6.20 7.23
CA ILE A 145 -2.54 6.54 7.01
C ILE A 145 -3.19 5.55 6.04
N GLN A 146 -2.55 5.25 4.91
CA GLN A 146 -3.11 4.33 3.93
C GLN A 146 -3.18 2.90 4.46
N ARG A 147 -2.19 2.44 5.23
CA ARG A 147 -2.20 1.14 5.91
C ARG A 147 -3.35 1.06 6.91
N ASN A 148 -3.59 2.11 7.68
CA ASN A 148 -4.70 2.19 8.62
C ASN A 148 -6.05 2.15 7.90
N ARG A 149 -6.19 2.86 6.77
CA ARG A 149 -7.40 2.79 5.92
C ARG A 149 -7.67 1.36 5.45
N VAL A 150 -6.67 0.75 4.82
CA VAL A 150 -6.77 -0.59 4.25
C VAL A 150 -7.04 -1.64 5.34
N GLY A 151 -6.33 -1.57 6.46
CA GLY A 151 -6.55 -2.45 7.60
C GLY A 151 -7.96 -2.31 8.20
N THR A 152 -8.51 -1.09 8.20
CA THR A 152 -9.88 -0.83 8.65
C THR A 152 -10.91 -1.48 7.73
N THR A 153 -10.74 -1.37 6.41
CA THR A 153 -11.60 -2.03 5.43
C THR A 153 -11.60 -3.55 5.65
N TYR A 154 -10.43 -4.18 5.77
CA TYR A 154 -10.35 -5.62 6.02
C TYR A 154 -10.96 -6.02 7.36
N ALA A 155 -10.73 -5.25 8.42
CA ALA A 155 -11.31 -5.54 9.74
C ALA A 155 -12.84 -5.48 9.70
N LEU A 156 -13.42 -4.53 8.97
CA LEU A 156 -14.87 -4.42 8.76
C LEU A 156 -15.41 -5.63 7.98
N GLU A 157 -14.77 -5.99 6.87
CA GLU A 157 -15.17 -7.15 6.06
C GLU A 157 -15.14 -8.44 6.87
N GLN A 158 -14.05 -8.69 7.61
CA GLN A 158 -13.94 -9.86 8.48
C GLN A 158 -15.02 -9.85 9.57
N ALA A 159 -15.19 -8.72 10.27
CA ALA A 159 -16.21 -8.59 11.31
C ALA A 159 -17.66 -8.77 10.80
N MET A 160 -17.92 -8.52 9.50
CA MET A 160 -19.22 -8.75 8.87
C MET A 160 -19.46 -10.23 8.51
N ILE A 161 -18.40 -10.97 8.18
CA ILE A 161 -18.49 -12.40 7.84
C ILE A 161 -18.59 -13.26 9.10
N GLU A 162 -18.04 -12.80 10.22
CA GLU A 162 -18.22 -13.44 11.51
C GLU A 162 -19.71 -13.49 11.91
N ASP A 163 -20.17 -14.61 12.49
CA ASP A 163 -21.55 -14.74 12.99
C ASP A 163 -21.65 -14.46 14.51
N ASP A 164 -20.50 -14.40 15.20
CA ASP A 164 -20.41 -14.10 16.62
C ASP A 164 -20.06 -12.63 16.87
N TYR A 165 -21.03 -11.88 17.41
CA TYR A 165 -20.86 -10.48 17.81
C TYR A 165 -19.59 -10.22 18.67
N ARG A 166 -19.23 -11.14 19.56
CA ARG A 166 -18.05 -10.98 20.42
C ARG A 166 -16.77 -11.02 19.61
N GLN A 167 -16.69 -11.92 18.63
CA GLN A 167 -15.53 -12.03 17.74
C GLN A 167 -15.45 -10.82 16.81
N SER A 168 -16.56 -10.42 16.18
CA SER A 168 -16.62 -9.21 15.35
C SER A 168 -16.13 -7.99 16.12
N ARG A 169 -16.62 -7.80 17.35
CA ARG A 169 -16.20 -6.68 18.21
C ARG A 169 -14.71 -6.77 18.60
N ALA A 170 -14.19 -7.97 18.84
CA ALA A 170 -12.78 -8.19 19.13
C ALA A 170 -11.89 -7.80 17.94
N ILE A 171 -12.28 -8.14 16.71
CA ILE A 171 -11.59 -7.76 15.47
C ILE A 171 -11.54 -6.24 15.32
N LEU A 172 -12.70 -5.57 15.43
CA LEU A 172 -12.77 -4.10 15.31
C LEU A 172 -11.96 -3.41 16.41
N LYS A 173 -12.03 -3.90 17.64
CA LYS A 173 -11.24 -3.38 18.76
C LYS A 173 -9.75 -3.54 18.54
N ALA A 174 -9.29 -4.70 18.05
CA ALA A 174 -7.89 -4.92 17.74
C ALA A 174 -7.38 -3.95 16.68
N GLN A 175 -8.20 -3.65 15.66
CA GLN A 175 -7.86 -2.66 14.64
C GLN A 175 -7.85 -1.23 15.20
N ILE A 176 -8.78 -0.84 16.08
CA ILE A 176 -8.74 0.44 16.79
C ILE A 176 -7.44 0.58 17.59
N ASP A 177 -7.09 -0.45 18.38
CA ASP A 177 -5.90 -0.45 19.23
C ASP A 177 -4.62 -0.35 18.37
N LYS A 178 -4.61 -0.98 17.19
CA LYS A 178 -3.53 -0.84 16.20
C LYS A 178 -3.40 0.57 15.64
N ILE A 179 -4.51 1.23 15.26
CA ILE A 179 -4.48 2.63 14.79
C ILE A 179 -4.03 3.55 15.93
N LYS A 180 -4.48 3.32 17.16
CA LYS A 180 -4.07 4.10 18.34
C LYS A 180 -2.57 4.01 18.65
N ALA A 181 -1.94 2.88 18.31
CA ALA A 181 -0.49 2.68 18.43
C ALA A 181 0.32 3.20 17.21
N SER A 182 -0.35 3.65 16.15
CA SER A 182 0.30 4.08 14.91
C SER A 182 0.84 5.51 15.00
N VAL A 183 1.83 5.85 14.17
CA VAL A 183 2.40 7.21 14.13
C VAL A 183 1.42 8.23 13.58
N SER A 184 0.46 7.79 12.75
CA SER A 184 -0.57 8.64 12.17
C SER A 184 -1.84 8.76 13.01
N VAL A 185 -1.82 8.33 14.28
CA VAL A 185 -3.00 8.37 15.16
C VAL A 185 -3.60 9.78 15.26
N GLN A 186 -2.77 10.84 15.32
CA GLN A 186 -3.25 12.21 15.46
C GLN A 186 -3.82 12.80 14.15
N ASP A 187 -3.67 12.09 13.03
CA ASP A 187 -4.21 12.55 11.75
C ASP A 187 -5.76 12.59 11.80
N PRO A 188 -6.41 13.67 11.30
CA PRO A 188 -7.86 13.80 11.32
C PRO A 188 -8.59 12.62 10.64
N PHE A 189 -7.99 12.04 9.60
CA PHE A 189 -8.55 10.88 8.92
C PHE A 189 -8.50 9.64 9.80
N CYS A 190 -7.36 9.35 10.44
CA CYS A 190 -7.22 8.22 11.37
C CYS A 190 -8.15 8.36 12.59
N GLN A 191 -8.31 9.57 13.13
CA GLN A 191 -9.27 9.87 14.19
C GLN A 191 -10.72 9.58 13.75
N LYS A 192 -11.06 9.89 12.49
CA LYS A 192 -12.37 9.56 11.93
C LYS A 192 -12.56 8.04 11.80
N LEU A 193 -11.55 7.31 11.30
CA LEU A 193 -11.61 5.84 11.22
C LEU A 193 -11.85 5.20 12.59
N ILE A 194 -11.18 5.67 13.65
CA ILE A 194 -11.39 5.18 15.01
C ILE A 194 -12.85 5.40 15.43
N LYS A 195 -13.39 6.60 15.22
CA LYS A 195 -14.79 6.90 15.54
C LYS A 195 -15.75 6.01 14.77
N ASP A 196 -15.56 5.88 13.46
CA ASP A 196 -16.41 5.05 12.60
C ASP A 196 -16.40 3.57 13.07
N LEU A 197 -15.24 3.05 13.47
CA LEU A 197 -15.11 1.72 14.07
C LEU A 197 -15.77 1.60 15.45
N GLU A 198 -15.66 2.61 16.31
CA GLU A 198 -16.29 2.63 17.64
C GLU A 198 -17.83 2.70 17.56
N TYR A 199 -18.37 3.35 16.52
CA TYR A 199 -19.81 3.41 16.27
C TYR A 199 -20.36 2.17 15.56
N HIS A 200 -19.52 1.35 14.94
CA HIS A 200 -19.96 0.09 14.34
C HIS A 200 -20.31 -0.93 15.44
N TYR A 201 -21.61 -1.23 15.55
CA TYR A 201 -22.20 -2.20 16.49
C TYR A 201 -22.07 -1.84 17.97
N PRO A 202 -22.74 -0.77 18.42
CA PRO A 202 -22.70 -0.40 19.84
C PRO A 202 -23.38 -1.47 20.71
N THR A 203 -24.33 -2.24 20.16
CA THR A 203 -25.01 -3.33 20.84
C THR A 203 -25.16 -4.57 19.96
N GLU A 204 -25.33 -5.73 20.61
CA GLU A 204 -25.61 -7.01 19.93
C GLU A 204 -26.92 -6.97 19.13
N ARG A 205 -27.90 -6.18 19.58
CA ARG A 205 -29.16 -6.00 18.86
C ARG A 205 -28.95 -5.30 17.52
N ASP A 206 -28.11 -4.27 17.50
CA ASP A 206 -27.78 -3.54 16.27
C ASP A 206 -26.98 -4.42 15.31
N TYR A 207 -26.07 -5.25 15.86
CA TYR A 207 -25.34 -6.27 15.12
C TYR A 207 -26.25 -7.28 14.41
N ARG A 208 -27.19 -7.89 15.13
CA ARG A 208 -28.14 -8.84 14.52
C ARG A 208 -29.03 -8.19 13.48
N SER A 209 -29.36 -6.92 13.68
CA SER A 209 -30.19 -6.13 12.76
C SER A 209 -29.44 -5.73 11.48
N SER A 210 -28.11 -5.57 11.52
CA SER A 210 -27.32 -5.27 10.32
C SER A 210 -27.13 -6.49 9.42
N GLN A 211 -26.96 -7.68 10.00
CA GLN A 211 -26.85 -8.96 9.28
C GLN A 211 -28.09 -9.22 8.39
N HIS A 212 -29.27 -8.75 8.83
CA HIS A 212 -30.53 -8.91 8.09
C HIS A 212 -30.86 -7.72 7.17
N ASN A 213 -30.12 -6.60 7.30
CA ASN A 213 -30.33 -5.44 6.45
C ASN A 213 -29.39 -5.48 5.25
N THR A 214 -29.89 -6.00 4.14
CA THR A 214 -29.23 -5.94 2.82
C THR A 214 -28.80 -4.51 2.46
N TYR A 215 -29.49 -3.49 3.00
CA TYR A 215 -29.18 -2.07 2.79
C TYR A 215 -27.80 -1.63 3.32
N MET A 216 -27.25 -2.28 4.34
CA MET A 216 -25.92 -1.95 4.90
C MET A 216 -24.77 -2.49 4.05
N SER A 217 -25.02 -3.42 3.13
CA SER A 217 -24.00 -3.89 2.16
C SER A 217 -23.50 -2.78 1.23
N HIS A 218 -24.25 -1.69 1.06
CA HIS A 218 -23.86 -0.54 0.23
C HIS A 218 -22.96 0.47 0.97
N THR A 219 -22.84 0.40 2.30
CA THR A 219 -21.98 1.32 3.07
C THR A 219 -20.50 1.00 2.90
N THR A 220 -20.16 -0.26 2.59
CA THR A 220 -18.81 -0.70 2.26
C THR A 220 -18.27 0.03 1.02
N GLU A 221 -19.14 0.41 0.08
CA GLU A 221 -18.74 1.24 -1.07
C GLU A 221 -18.33 2.65 -0.62
N ARG A 222 -18.94 3.22 0.43
CA ARG A 222 -18.65 4.60 0.89
C ARG A 222 -17.35 4.74 1.65
N VAL A 223 -16.93 3.71 2.41
CA VAL A 223 -15.63 3.71 3.12
C VAL A 223 -14.47 3.53 2.13
N ALA A 224 -14.75 3.06 0.91
CA ALA A 224 -13.77 2.88 -0.15
C ALA A 224 -13.44 4.15 -0.96
N PHE A 225 -13.97 5.34 -0.60
CA PHE A 225 -13.66 6.63 -1.25
C PHE A 225 -12.68 7.46 -0.42
#